data_AF-A0A519RU97-F1
#
_entry.id   AF-A0A519RU97-F1
#
_cell.length_a   1.000
_cell.length_b   1.000
_cell.length_c   1.000
_cell.angle_alpha   90.00
_cell.angle_beta   90.00
_cell.angle_gamma   90.00
#
_symmetry.space_group_name_H-M   'P 1'
#
loop_
_entity.id
_entity.type
_entity.pdbx_description
1 polymer ?
#
loop_
_entity_poly.entity_id
_entity_poly.type
_entity_poly.pdbx_seq_one_letter_code
_entity_poly.pdbx_strand_id
1 'polypeptide(L)' 'LESIANGTPIVAFQVGGLSNLIIQGFNGYVIDQNNPESYKHHVIKACSQIWDKEDMMQDIQNRFSLNKIASDYQSLLS' A
#
# COMPACT_ATOMS: atom_id res chain seq x y z
N LEU A 1 1.51 0.12 -5.81
CA LEU A 1 2.87 0.59 -5.48
C LEU A 1 3.08 2.01 -6.01
N GLU A 2 2.94 2.21 -7.32
CA GLU A 2 3.08 3.53 -7.98
C GLU A 2 2.19 4.62 -7.36
N SER A 3 0.93 4.30 -7.02
CA SER A 3 0.03 5.28 -6.40
C SER A 3 0.57 5.80 -5.06
N ILE A 4 1.01 4.90 -4.17
CA ILE A 4 1.55 5.27 -2.85
C ILE A 4 2.89 6.00 -3.00
N ALA A 5 3.73 5.59 -3.96
CA ALA A 5 4.98 6.27 -4.28
C ALA A 5 4.76 7.71 -4.79
N ASN A 6 3.57 8.03 -5.30
CA ASN A 6 3.15 9.38 -5.68
C ASN A 6 2.30 10.07 -4.61
N GLY A 7 2.29 9.54 -3.37
CA GLY A 7 1.53 10.10 -2.25
C GLY A 7 0.01 9.97 -2.39
N THR A 8 -0.47 8.98 -3.16
CA THR A 8 -1.89 8.70 -3.34
C THR A 8 -2.29 7.41 -2.62
N PRO A 9 -3.22 7.46 -1.65
CA PRO A 9 -3.65 6.28 -0.90
C PRO A 9 -4.44 5.32 -1.80
N ILE A 10 -4.40 4.02 -1.48
CA ILE A 10 -5.06 2.97 -2.28
C ILE A 10 -6.26 2.39 -1.51
N VAL A 11 -7.40 2.20 -2.18
CA VAL A 11 -8.51 1.39 -1.68
C VAL A 11 -8.76 0.24 -2.64
N ALA A 12 -8.48 -0.98 -2.20
CA ALA A 12 -8.53 -2.17 -3.06
C ALA A 12 -9.15 -3.38 -2.34
N PHE A 13 -9.67 -4.33 -3.12
CA PHE A 13 -10.06 -5.62 -2.57
C PHE A 13 -8.83 -6.47 -2.23
N GLN A 14 -8.97 -7.35 -1.25
CA GLN A 14 -7.95 -8.30 -0.83
C GLN A 14 -7.69 -9.29 -1.97
N VAL A 15 -6.65 -9.03 -2.74
CA VAL A 15 -6.15 -9.92 -3.78
C VAL A 15 -4.66 -10.14 -3.59
N GLY A 16 -4.25 -11.41 -3.49
CA GLY A 16 -2.85 -11.81 -3.40
C GLY A 16 -2.02 -11.03 -2.37
N GLY A 17 -0.83 -10.58 -2.77
CA GLY A 17 0.16 -9.94 -1.91
C GLY A 17 -0.09 -8.47 -1.54
N LEU A 18 -1.27 -7.91 -1.82
CA LEU A 18 -1.58 -6.51 -1.49
C LEU A 18 -1.61 -6.22 0.01
N SER A 19 -1.95 -7.21 0.83
CA SER A 19 -1.91 -7.10 2.30
C SER A 19 -0.49 -6.88 2.84
N ASN A 20 0.54 -7.24 2.08
CA ASN A 20 1.94 -6.96 2.44
C ASN A 20 2.42 -5.58 1.97
N LEU A 21 1.59 -4.82 1.25
CA LEU A 21 1.91 -3.49 0.73
C LEU A 21 1.08 -2.40 1.42
N ILE A 22 -0.21 -2.66 1.63
CA ILE A 22 -1.14 -1.69 2.18
C ILE A 22 -1.27 -1.88 3.71
N ILE A 23 -1.06 -0.80 4.45
CA ILE A 23 -1.27 -0.69 5.89
C ILE A 23 -2.58 0.08 6.10
N GLN A 24 -3.56 -0.59 6.73
CA GLN A 24 -4.90 -0.07 6.97
C GLN A 24 -4.86 1.29 7.67
N GLY A 25 -5.41 2.32 7.04
CA GLY A 25 -5.50 3.68 7.59
C GLY A 25 -4.22 4.50 7.53
N PHE A 26 -3.09 3.92 7.10
CA PHE A 26 -1.81 4.62 6.95
C PHE A 26 -1.55 5.01 5.49
N ASN A 27 -1.58 4.03 4.58
CA ASN A 27 -1.34 4.26 3.15
C ASN A 27 -2.50 3.78 2.25
N GLY A 28 -3.58 3.30 2.87
CA GLY A 28 -4.75 2.83 2.15
C GLY A 28 -5.64 1.92 2.98
N TYR A 29 -6.55 1.24 2.29
CA TYR A 29 -7.46 0.26 2.85
C TYR A 29 -7.54 -0.99 1.97
N VAL A 30 -7.52 -2.16 2.60
CA VAL A 30 -7.75 -3.45 1.95
C VAL A 30 -9.06 -4.04 2.44
N ILE A 31 -9.89 -4.50 1.52
CA ILE A 31 -11.29 -4.85 1.79
C ILE A 31 -11.55 -6.28 1.35
N ASP A 32 -12.28 -7.04 2.14
CA ASP A 32 -12.62 -8.41 1.77
C ASP A 32 -13.34 -8.49 0.42
N GLN A 33 -13.05 -9.55 -0.33
CA GLN A 33 -13.71 -9.80 -1.60
C GLN A 33 -15.23 -9.94 -1.40
N ASN A 34 -15.99 -9.59 -2.44
CA ASN A 34 -17.46 -9.62 -2.44
C ASN A 34 -18.12 -8.72 -1.38
N ASN A 35 -17.43 -7.69 -0.87
CA ASN A 35 -18.02 -6.71 0.05
C ASN A 35 -18.06 -5.28 -0.57
N PRO A 36 -18.95 -5.02 -1.55
CA PRO A 36 -19.05 -3.72 -2.21
C PRO A 36 -19.52 -2.59 -1.27
N GLU A 37 -20.32 -2.89 -0.26
CA GLU A 37 -20.75 -1.89 0.73
C GLU A 37 -19.58 -1.40 1.59
N SER A 38 -18.72 -2.31 2.04
CA SER A 38 -17.49 -1.94 2.73
C SER A 38 -16.54 -1.16 1.81
N TYR A 39 -16.47 -1.52 0.52
CA TYR A 39 -15.72 -0.77 -0.48
C TYR A 39 -16.16 0.69 -0.56
N LYS A 40 -17.46 0.92 -0.73
CA LYS A 40 -18.04 2.26 -0.74
C LYS A 40 -17.71 3.05 0.53
N HIS A 41 -17.88 2.42 1.70
CA HIS A 41 -17.59 3.07 2.98
C HIS A 41 -16.13 3.54 3.08
N HIS A 42 -15.19 2.68 2.73
CA HIS A 42 -13.76 2.97 2.83
C HIS A 42 -13.27 3.97 1.78
N VAL A 43 -13.87 3.99 0.59
CA VAL A 43 -13.58 5.05 -0.40
C VAL A 43 -13.98 6.42 0.16
N ILE A 44 -15.19 6.54 0.71
CA ILE A 44 -15.66 7.81 1.32
C ILE A 44 -14.75 8.20 2.50
N LYS A 45 -14.40 7.24 3.34
CA LYS A 45 -13.46 7.45 4.46
C LYS A 45 -12.10 7.94 3.96
N ALA A 46 -11.56 7.34 2.90
CA ALA A 46 -10.28 7.73 2.33
C ALA A 46 -10.32 9.14 1.72
N CYS A 47 -11.42 9.55 1.10
CA CYS A 47 -11.59 10.91 0.61
C CYS A 47 -11.73 11.95 1.72
N SER A 48 -12.19 11.54 2.91
CA SER A 48 -12.43 12.44 4.05
C SER A 48 -11.25 12.52 5.02
N GLN A 49 -10.27 11.63 4.89
CA GLN A 49 -9.09 11.56 5.73
C GLN A 49 -7.95 12.41 5.17
N ILE A 50 -7.17 13.00 6.08
CA ILE A 50 -5.90 13.65 5.73
C ILE A 50 -4.81 12.57 5.71
N TRP A 51 -4.05 12.53 4.62
CA TRP A 51 -2.98 11.56 4.41
C TRP A 51 -1.63 12.26 4.47
N ASP A 52 -0.69 11.69 5.22
CA ASP A 52 0.69 12.14 5.23
C ASP A 52 1.43 11.57 4.02
N LYS A 53 1.57 12.39 2.98
CA LYS A 53 2.17 11.96 1.72
C LYS A 53 3.65 11.63 1.87
N GLU A 54 4.37 12.40 2.67
CA GLU A 54 5.80 12.23 2.86
C GLU A 54 6.09 10.90 3.56
N ASP A 55 5.33 10.61 4.62
CA ASP A 55 5.50 9.38 5.39
C ASP A 55 5.09 8.13 4.58
N MET A 56 3.98 8.19 3.84
CA MET A 56 3.57 7.11 2.93
C MET A 56 4.63 6.81 1.85
N MET A 57 5.20 7.86 1.26
CA MET A 57 6.24 7.72 0.23
C MET A 57 7.52 7.13 0.82
N GLN A 58 7.92 7.60 2.01
CA GLN A 58 9.11 7.13 2.69
C GLN A 58 8.98 5.65 3.10
N ASP A 59 7.81 5.22 3.59
CA ASP A 59 7.53 3.81 3.92
C ASP A 59 7.72 2.90 2.70
N ILE A 60 7.14 3.28 1.55
CA ILE A 60 7.24 2.49 0.32
C ILE A 60 8.67 2.44 -0.21
N GLN A 61 9.42 3.55 -0.14
CA GLN A 61 10.83 3.55 -0.51
C GLN A 61 11.66 2.66 0.43
N ASN A 62 11.41 2.70 1.74
CA ASN A 62 12.15 1.89 2.70
C ASN A 62 11.88 0.39 2.54
N ARG A 63 10.62 0.02 2.27
CA ARG A 63 10.21 -1.39 2.17
C ARG A 63 10.51 -2.02 0.83
N PHE A 64 10.41 -1.25 -0.26
CA PHE A 64 10.50 -1.75 -1.62
C PHE A 64 11.59 -1.07 -2.47
N SER A 65 12.58 -0.43 -1.84
CA SER A 65 13.74 0.11 -2.57
C SER A 65 14.40 -1.00 -3.39
N LEU A 66 14.71 -0.68 -4.66
CA LEU A 66 15.41 -1.56 -5.59
C LEU A 66 16.68 -2.15 -4.97
N ASN A 67 17.36 -1.40 -4.12
CA ASN A 67 18.56 -1.83 -3.41
C ASN A 67 18.32 -3.03 -2.49
N LYS A 68 17.15 -3.10 -1.83
CA LYS A 68 16.80 -4.19 -0.91
C LYS A 68 16.49 -5.47 -1.68
N ILE A 69 15.70 -5.35 -2.75
CA ILE A 69 15.39 -6.45 -3.65
C ILE A 69 16.68 -6.98 -4.29
N ALA A 70 17.55 -6.11 -4.81
CA ALA A 70 18.83 -6.49 -5.40
C ALA A 70 19.76 -7.19 -4.39
N SER A 71 19.80 -6.72 -3.13
CA SER A 71 20.56 -7.35 -2.05
C SER A 71 20.03 -8.75 -1.70
N ASP A 72 18.71 -8.92 -1.65
CA ASP A 72 18.09 -10.22 -1.39
C ASP A 72 18.44 -11.22 -2.50
N TYR A 73 18.37 -10.80 -3.77
CA TYR A 73 18.82 -11.63 -4.91
C TYR A 73 20.32 -11.95 -4.87
N GLN A 74 21.18 -11.00 -4.48
CA GLN A 74 22.61 -11.26 -4.32
C GLN A 74 22.89 -12.31 -3.25
N SER A 75 22.16 -12.29 -2.13
CA SER A 75 22.33 -13.26 -1.04
C SER A 75 21.95 -14.70 -1.40
N LEU A 76 21.10 -14.87 -2.41
CA LEU A 76 20.70 -16.19 -2.92
C LEU A 76 21.70 -16.75 -3.95
N LEU A 77 22.55 -15.89 -4.53
CA LEU A 77 23.54 -16.24 -5.55
C LEU A 77 24.96 -16.40 -4.98
N SER A 78 25.19 -15.92 -3.75
CA SER A 78 26.42 -16.13 -2.97
C SER A 78 26.37 -17.42 -2.16
#